data_AF-A0A7S0R1J4-F1
#
_entry.id   AF-A0A7S0R1J4-F1
#
_cell.length_a   1.000
_cell.length_b   1.000
_cell.length_c   1.000
_cell.angle_alpha   90.00
_cell.angle_beta   90.00
_cell.angle_gamma   90.00
#
_symmetry.space_group_name_H-M   'P 1'
#
loop_
_entity.id
_entity.type
_entity.pdbx_description
1 polymer ?
#
loop_
_entity_poly.entity_id
_entity_poly.type
_entity_poly.pdbx_seq_one_letter_code
_entity_poly.pdbx_strand_id
1 'polypeptide(L)'
;YRVSDRGSNDEKRTTLSIQALRPIAFVNKDGSIDLDAVRSIIDNEKGTLIGWYSFRGNSPLRPSMKEVFIHTKLKSELFKAEDDLTPIFMMLTSSTAVNFSTHSFDCRIVRSCNGPSENLFRPLELQIKNLSHSTGAEYDTFSA
;
A
#
# COMPACT_ATOMS: atom_id res chain seq x y z
N TYR A 1 -2.19 -9.54 36.14
CA TYR A 1 -3.22 -10.11 35.24
C TYR A 1 -2.52 -10.86 34.13
N ARG A 2 -2.57 -12.20 34.17
CA ARG A 2 -2.05 -13.09 33.13
C ARG A 2 -3.04 -13.09 31.98
N VAL A 3 -2.59 -12.75 30.78
CA VAL A 3 -3.34 -13.03 29.55
C VAL A 3 -2.77 -14.34 29.01
N SER A 4 -3.63 -15.35 29.01
CA SER A 4 -3.34 -16.70 28.52
C SER A 4 -3.22 -16.71 27.00
N ASP A 5 -2.18 -17.36 26.49
CA ASP A 5 -2.11 -17.90 25.13
C ASP A 5 -3.30 -18.81 24.86
N ARG A 6 -4.24 -18.38 24.02
CA ARG A 6 -5.11 -19.26 23.23
C ARG A 6 -5.89 -18.44 22.21
N GLY A 7 -5.29 -18.34 21.03
CA GLY A 7 -5.86 -17.70 19.86
C GLY A 7 -4.70 -17.34 18.96
N SER A 8 -4.22 -18.30 18.18
CA SER A 8 -3.42 -17.98 16.99
C SER A 8 -4.35 -17.20 16.08
N ASN A 9 -4.46 -15.89 16.30
CA ASN A 9 -4.98 -14.98 15.30
C ASN A 9 -3.99 -15.10 14.16
N ASP A 10 -4.41 -15.82 13.13
CA ASP A 10 -3.67 -16.01 11.89
C ASP A 10 -3.60 -14.63 11.21
N GLU A 11 -2.65 -13.81 11.67
CA GLU A 11 -2.43 -12.46 11.18
C GLU A 11 -1.82 -12.60 9.79
N LYS A 12 -2.68 -12.55 8.76
CA LYS A 12 -2.28 -12.55 7.35
C LYS A 12 -1.41 -11.31 7.08
N ARG A 13 -0.09 -11.44 7.25
CA ARG A 13 0.88 -10.40 6.90
C ARG A 13 1.21 -10.47 5.43
N THR A 14 0.94 -9.38 4.71
CA THR A 14 1.37 -9.23 3.31
C THR A 14 2.66 -8.41 3.28
N THR A 15 3.74 -9.00 2.78
CA THR A 15 5.00 -8.28 2.57
C THR A 15 4.94 -7.56 1.22
N LEU A 16 5.18 -6.25 1.21
CA LEU A 16 5.15 -5.44 0.00
C LEU A 16 6.57 -5.18 -0.49
N SER A 17 6.89 -5.59 -1.73
CA SER A 17 8.06 -5.10 -2.46
C SER A 17 7.57 -4.09 -3.49
N ILE A 18 7.82 -2.81 -3.25
CA ILE A 18 7.34 -1.72 -4.10
C ILE A 18 8.48 -1.28 -5.00
N GLN A 19 8.34 -1.49 -6.30
CA GLN A 19 9.23 -0.90 -7.29
C GLN A 19 8.58 0.38 -7.83
N ALA A 20 9.32 1.49 -7.77
CA ALA A 20 8.87 2.76 -8.33
C ALA A 20 9.00 2.71 -9.85
N LEU A 21 7.89 2.45 -10.53
CA LEU A 21 7.79 2.62 -11.97
C LEU A 21 7.81 4.12 -12.31
N ARG A 22 8.20 4.48 -13.54
CA ARG A 22 8.18 5.87 -14.04
C ARG A 22 6.82 6.52 -13.73
N PRO A 23 6.72 7.84 -13.50
CA PRO A 23 5.43 8.50 -13.37
C PRO A 23 4.58 8.23 -14.62
N ILE A 24 3.61 7.33 -14.50
CA ILE A 24 2.77 6.92 -15.63
C ILE A 24 1.47 7.70 -15.55
N ALA A 25 1.23 8.53 -16.55
CA ALA A 25 -0.08 9.09 -16.79
C ALA A 25 -0.94 8.04 -17.50
N PHE A 26 -1.52 7.10 -16.75
CA PHE A 26 -2.53 6.17 -17.27
C PHE A 26 -3.95 6.77 -17.23
N VAL A 27 -4.07 8.04 -16.87
CA VAL A 27 -5.35 8.76 -16.85
C VAL A 27 -5.38 9.68 -18.06
N ASN A 28 -6.30 9.39 -18.97
CA ASN A 28 -6.56 10.19 -20.16
C ASN A 28 -7.11 11.58 -19.79
N LYS A 29 -7.07 12.52 -20.75
CA LYS A 29 -7.57 13.90 -20.55
C LYS A 29 -9.05 13.97 -20.19
N ASP A 30 -9.83 12.98 -20.62
CA ASP A 30 -11.24 12.82 -20.32
C ASP A 30 -11.51 12.17 -18.93
N GLY A 31 -10.45 11.81 -18.20
CA GLY A 31 -10.53 11.12 -16.91
C GLY A 31 -10.70 9.61 -17.00
N SER A 32 -10.71 9.03 -18.21
CA SER A 32 -10.69 7.58 -18.40
C SER A 32 -9.31 6.99 -18.07
N ILE A 33 -9.28 5.69 -17.80
CA ILE A 33 -8.05 4.95 -17.47
C ILE A 33 -7.64 4.18 -18.71
N ASP A 34 -6.41 4.38 -19.17
CA ASP A 34 -5.76 3.56 -20.19
C ASP A 34 -5.32 2.23 -19.57
N LEU A 35 -6.21 1.25 -19.62
CA LEU A 35 -5.98 -0.08 -19.05
C LEU A 35 -4.92 -0.87 -19.81
N ASP A 36 -4.75 -0.62 -21.11
CA ASP A 36 -3.79 -1.34 -21.94
C ASP A 36 -2.36 -0.90 -21.60
N ALA A 37 -2.15 0.41 -21.36
CA ALA A 37 -0.90 0.91 -20.82
C ALA A 37 -0.59 0.28 -19.45
N VAL A 38 -1.58 0.21 -18.55
CA VAL A 38 -1.40 -0.40 -17.21
C VAL A 38 -1.07 -1.90 -17.32
N ARG A 39 -1.78 -2.65 -18.17
CA ARG A 39 -1.51 -4.09 -18.39
C ARG A 39 -0.12 -4.32 -18.95
N SER A 40 0.29 -3.53 -19.95
CA SER A 40 1.65 -3.63 -20.51
C SER A 40 2.74 -3.46 -19.46
N ILE A 41 2.54 -2.55 -18.50
CA ILE A 41 3.48 -2.36 -17.40
C ILE A 41 3.50 -3.57 -16.46
N ILE A 42 2.32 -4.09 -16.10
CA ILE A 42 2.20 -5.28 -15.24
C ILE A 42 2.85 -6.48 -15.92
N ASP A 43 2.61 -6.71 -17.21
CA ASP A 43 3.14 -7.85 -17.96
C ASP A 43 4.66 -7.79 -18.13
N ASN A 44 5.24 -6.58 -18.18
CA ASN A 44 6.68 -6.37 -18.24
C ASN A 44 7.37 -6.62 -16.87
N GLU A 45 6.60 -6.61 -15.78
CA GLU A 45 7.10 -6.85 -14.43
C GLU A 45 6.82 -8.30 -14.00
N LYS A 46 7.82 -8.98 -13.42
CA LYS A 46 7.67 -10.38 -12.97
C LYS A 46 6.91 -10.51 -11.64
N GLY A 47 6.06 -9.54 -11.29
CA GLY A 47 5.43 -9.41 -9.98
C GLY A 47 3.91 -9.50 -10.01
N THR A 48 3.31 -9.82 -8.87
CA THR A 48 1.85 -9.73 -8.68
C THR A 48 1.47 -8.30 -8.36
N LEU A 49 0.49 -7.75 -9.10
CA LEU A 49 -0.08 -6.45 -8.76
C LEU A 49 -0.88 -6.58 -7.45
N ILE A 50 -0.42 -5.91 -6.40
CA ILE A 50 -1.08 -5.89 -5.08
C ILE A 50 -1.86 -4.58 -4.83
N GLY A 51 -1.55 -3.54 -5.58
CA GLY A 51 -2.11 -2.21 -5.37
C GLY A 51 -1.39 -1.12 -6.16
N TRP A 52 -1.66 0.14 -5.80
CA TRP A 52 -1.05 1.30 -6.44
C TRP A 52 -0.82 2.43 -5.43
N TYR A 53 -0.03 3.43 -5.81
CA TYR A 53 0.28 4.57 -4.94
C TYR A 53 0.12 5.92 -5.65
N SER A 54 -0.10 6.96 -4.85
CA SER A 54 -0.24 8.36 -5.30
C SER A 54 0.60 9.27 -4.41
N PHE A 55 1.50 10.03 -5.02
CA PHE A 55 2.32 11.02 -4.33
C PHE A 55 1.75 12.42 -4.54
N ARG A 56 1.55 13.17 -3.45
CA ARG A 56 0.98 14.53 -3.48
C ARG A 56 1.84 15.50 -2.68
N GLY A 57 1.82 16.77 -3.06
CA GLY A 57 2.36 17.85 -2.24
C GLY A 57 1.26 18.47 -1.40
N ASN A 58 1.54 18.73 -0.12
CA ASN A 58 0.73 19.53 0.80
C ASN A 58 -0.77 19.16 0.79
N SER A 59 -1.06 17.86 0.70
CA SER A 59 -2.44 17.35 0.62
C SER A 59 -2.77 16.46 1.81
N PRO A 60 -4.05 16.43 2.24
CA PRO A 60 -4.47 15.52 3.30
C PRO A 60 -4.37 14.06 2.83
N LEU A 61 -4.02 13.16 3.76
CA LEU A 61 -3.98 11.71 3.55
C LEU A 61 -5.39 11.09 3.56
N ARG A 62 -6.24 11.58 2.66
CA ARG A 62 -7.58 11.07 2.37
C ARG A 62 -7.71 10.82 0.86
N PRO A 63 -8.36 9.73 0.43
CA PRO A 63 -8.64 9.50 -0.98
C PRO A 63 -9.51 10.63 -1.55
N SER A 64 -9.10 11.18 -2.69
CA SER A 64 -9.94 12.10 -3.46
C SER A 64 -10.96 11.33 -4.30
N MET A 65 -11.99 12.02 -4.81
CA MET A 65 -13.01 11.41 -5.66
C MET A 65 -12.41 10.79 -6.95
N LYS A 66 -11.38 11.44 -7.52
CA LYS A 66 -10.64 10.91 -8.67
C LYS A 66 -9.98 9.59 -8.34
N GLU A 67 -9.35 9.48 -7.17
CA GLU A 67 -8.63 8.27 -6.77
C GLU A 67 -9.57 7.15 -6.33
N VAL A 68 -10.72 7.50 -5.74
CA VAL A 68 -11.82 6.57 -5.51
C VAL A 68 -12.25 5.94 -6.84
N PHE A 69 -12.50 6.75 -7.88
CA PHE A 69 -12.87 6.28 -9.21
C PHE A 69 -11.79 5.39 -9.83
N ILE A 70 -10.52 5.83 -9.78
CA ILE A 70 -9.38 5.05 -10.26
C ILE A 70 -9.30 3.71 -9.54
N HIS A 71 -9.38 3.72 -8.22
CA HIS A 71 -9.29 2.51 -7.42
C HIS A 71 -10.40 1.51 -7.78
N THR A 72 -11.65 1.98 -7.92
CA THR A 72 -12.78 1.12 -8.30
C THR A 72 -12.60 0.52 -9.69
N LYS A 73 -12.16 1.32 -10.67
CA LYS A 73 -11.90 0.86 -12.04
C LYS A 73 -10.74 -0.15 -12.10
N LEU A 74 -9.62 0.13 -11.43
CA LEU A 74 -8.49 -0.80 -11.39
C LEU A 74 -8.91 -2.10 -10.70
N LYS A 75 -9.64 -2.02 -9.59
CA LYS A 75 -10.20 -3.17 -8.88
C LYS A 75 -11.06 -4.05 -9.78
N SER A 76 -11.96 -3.48 -10.58
CA SER A 76 -12.85 -4.29 -11.45
C SER A 76 -12.12 -4.92 -12.64
N GLU A 77 -11.10 -4.26 -13.18
CA GLU A 77 -10.48 -4.63 -14.47
C GLU A 77 -9.18 -5.44 -14.33
N LEU A 78 -8.46 -5.28 -13.22
CA LEU A 78 -7.12 -5.85 -13.03
C LEU A 78 -7.02 -6.85 -11.88
N PHE A 79 -7.87 -6.72 -10.85
CA PHE A 79 -7.87 -7.64 -9.72
C PHE A 79 -8.98 -8.68 -9.95
N LYS A 80 -8.61 -9.89 -10.33
CA LYS A 80 -9.56 -10.98 -10.55
C LYS A 80 -10.16 -11.43 -9.23
N ALA A 81 -11.43 -11.84 -9.24
CA ALA A 81 -12.14 -12.33 -8.06
C ALA A 81 -11.58 -13.64 -7.49
N GLU A 82 -10.72 -14.35 -8.24
CA GLU A 82 -10.06 -15.59 -7.82
C GLU A 82 -8.89 -15.33 -6.86
N ASP A 83 -8.33 -14.12 -6.86
CA ASP A 83 -7.29 -13.74 -5.93
C ASP A 83 -7.95 -13.22 -4.64
N ASP A 84 -7.76 -13.91 -3.51
CA ASP A 84 -8.13 -13.45 -2.15
C ASP A 84 -7.41 -12.14 -1.74
N LEU A 85 -6.69 -11.51 -2.68
CA LEU A 85 -5.94 -10.28 -2.57
C LEU A 85 -6.86 -9.08 -2.81
N THR A 86 -7.19 -8.40 -1.72
CA THR A 86 -7.89 -7.12 -1.81
C THR A 86 -6.91 -6.01 -2.19
N PRO A 87 -7.16 -5.22 -3.25
CA PRO A 87 -6.22 -4.19 -3.69
C PRO A 87 -5.97 -3.15 -2.60
N ILE A 88 -4.70 -2.80 -2.44
CA ILE A 88 -4.27 -1.72 -1.55
C ILE A 88 -4.05 -0.42 -2.33
N PHE A 89 -4.27 0.70 -1.64
CA PHE A 89 -3.96 2.03 -2.14
C PHE A 89 -3.10 2.78 -1.12
N MET A 90 -1.92 3.22 -1.55
CA MET A 90 -1.00 3.99 -0.72
C MET A 90 -1.02 5.47 -1.12
N MET A 91 -1.25 6.34 -0.16
CA MET A 91 -1.14 7.79 -0.33
C MET A 91 0.12 8.27 0.35
N LEU A 92 0.91 9.06 -0.36
CA LEU A 92 2.08 9.74 0.18
C LEU A 92 1.88 11.24 0.05
N THR A 93 2.22 11.98 1.09
CA THR A 93 2.20 13.45 1.07
C THR A 93 3.52 13.99 1.57
N SER A 94 4.03 15.01 0.89
CA SER A 94 5.17 15.80 1.35
C SER A 94 4.67 17.17 1.80
N SER A 95 5.11 17.59 2.98
CA SER A 95 4.88 18.95 3.48
C SER A 95 6.18 19.58 3.95
N THR A 96 6.22 20.90 3.94
CA THR A 96 7.40 21.67 4.32
C THR A 96 7.02 22.70 5.38
N ALA A 97 7.90 22.89 6.36
CA ALA A 97 7.79 24.02 7.28
C ALA A 97 7.83 25.36 6.51
N VAL A 98 7.29 26.41 7.13
CA VAL A 98 7.16 27.74 6.51
C VAL A 98 8.52 28.31 6.06
N ASN A 99 9.60 27.94 6.76
CA ASN A 99 10.97 28.36 6.48
C ASN A 99 11.75 27.37 5.59
N PHE A 100 11.10 26.32 5.08
CA PHE A 100 11.71 25.25 4.28
C PHE A 100 12.89 24.52 4.94
N SER A 101 13.10 24.65 6.25
CA SER A 101 14.20 23.95 6.95
C SER A 101 13.85 22.51 7.31
N THR A 102 12.56 22.19 7.36
CA THR A 102 12.04 20.89 7.78
C THR A 102 11.07 20.37 6.73
N HIS A 103 11.32 19.14 6.27
CA HIS A 103 10.47 18.42 5.34
C HIS A 103 9.86 17.22 6.06
N SER A 104 8.56 17.01 5.90
CA SER A 104 7.84 15.87 6.44
C SER A 104 7.26 15.05 5.29
N PHE A 105 7.42 13.74 5.38
CA PHE A 105 6.89 12.77 4.42
C PHE A 105 5.98 11.81 5.17
N ASP A 106 4.68 11.96 4.97
CA ASP A 106 3.70 11.12 5.62
C ASP A 106 3.08 10.16 4.61
N CYS A 107 2.77 8.95 5.05
CA CYS A 107 2.10 7.96 4.22
C CYS A 107 0.92 7.32 4.94
N ARG A 108 -0.06 6.87 4.15
CA ARG A 108 -1.21 6.11 4.63
C ARG A 108 -1.58 5.05 3.62
N ILE A 109 -1.69 3.81 4.08
CA ILE A 109 -2.16 2.68 3.27
C ILE A 109 -3.62 2.44 3.62
N VAL A 110 -4.44 2.22 2.60
CA VAL A 110 -5.82 1.80 2.75
C VAL A 110 -6.10 0.56 1.90
N ARG A 111 -6.99 -0.29 2.40
CA ARG A 111 -7.55 -1.46 1.72
C ARG A 111 -8.99 -1.16 1.31
N SER A 112 -9.41 -1.60 0.13
CA SER A 112 -10.83 -1.55 -0.24
C SER A 112 -11.63 -2.60 0.54
N CYS A 113 -12.83 -2.26 1.00
CA CYS A 113 -13.75 -3.26 1.56
C CYS A 113 -14.69 -3.80 0.49
N ASN A 114 -15.05 -5.09 0.59
CA ASN A 114 -16.04 -5.74 -0.27
C ASN A 114 -17.43 -5.85 0.41
N GLY A 115 -17.58 -5.35 1.64
CA GLY A 115 -18.79 -5.50 2.45
C GLY A 115 -19.88 -4.47 2.12
N PRO A 116 -21.18 -4.85 2.22
CA PRO A 116 -22.32 -3.98 1.87
C PRO A 116 -22.57 -2.82 2.85
N SER A 117 -21.95 -2.82 4.03
CA SER A 117 -22.21 -1.86 5.11
C SER A 117 -20.99 -1.05 5.56
N GLU A 118 -19.86 -1.14 4.85
CA GLU A 118 -18.59 -0.60 5.32
C GLU A 118 -18.05 0.52 4.42
N ASN A 119 -17.35 1.48 5.04
CA ASN A 119 -16.57 2.50 4.33
C ASN A 119 -15.74 1.85 3.22
N LEU A 120 -15.76 2.45 2.02
CA LEU A 120 -15.07 1.93 0.83
C LEU A 120 -13.60 1.60 1.08
N PHE A 121 -12.97 2.30 2.04
CA PHE A 121 -11.59 2.15 2.44
C PHE A 121 -11.43 1.95 3.94
N ARG A 122 -10.59 0.99 4.33
CA ARG A 122 -10.09 0.80 5.70
C ARG A 122 -8.60 1.07 5.79
N PRO A 123 -8.12 1.80 6.81
CA PRO A 123 -6.69 1.99 7.01
C PRO A 123 -5.99 0.65 7.31
N LEU A 124 -4.77 0.49 6.78
CA LEU A 124 -3.88 -0.61 7.10
C LEU A 124 -2.67 -0.07 7.88
N GLU A 125 -2.23 -0.84 8.87
CA GLU A 125 -1.00 -0.57 9.59
C GLU A 125 0.21 -0.92 8.70
N LEU A 126 1.19 -0.03 8.66
CA LEU A 126 2.44 -0.23 7.92
C LEU A 126 3.56 -0.51 8.91
N GLN A 127 4.13 -1.71 8.82
CA GLN A 127 5.36 -2.06 9.53
C GLN A 127 6.55 -2.04 8.57
N ILE A 128 7.53 -1.17 8.84
CA ILE A 128 8.77 -1.12 8.07
C ILE A 128 9.78 -2.04 8.75
N LYS A 129 10.21 -3.09 8.05
CA LYS A 129 11.22 -4.02 8.57
C LYS A 129 12.61 -3.39 8.47
N ASN A 130 13.15 -2.98 9.61
CA ASN A 130 14.49 -2.43 9.73
C ASN A 130 15.50 -3.50 10.18
N LEU A 131 16.78 -3.32 9.84
CA LEU A 131 17.87 -4.23 10.22
C LEU A 131 18.06 -4.37 11.74
N SER A 132 17.64 -3.37 12.52
CA SER A 132 17.69 -3.39 13.99
C SER A 132 16.68 -4.36 14.63
N HIS A 133 15.64 -4.78 13.91
CA HIS A 133 14.64 -5.74 14.41
C HIS A 133 15.05 -7.21 14.18
N SER A 134 16.24 -7.46 13.64
CA SER A 134 16.84 -8.79 13.51
C SER A 134 18.13 -8.91 14.33
N THR A 135 18.06 -8.63 15.63
CA THR A 135 19.15 -8.99 16.56
C THR A 135 18.84 -10.35 17.19
N GLY A 136 19.04 -11.41 16.41
CA GLY A 136 19.34 -12.74 16.94
C GLY A 136 20.83 -12.85 17.25
N ALA A 137 21.39 -11.90 17.99
CA ALA A 137 22.76 -11.97 18.48
C ALA A 137 22.75 -12.65 19.86
N GLU A 138 22.26 -13.89 19.89
CA GLU A 138 22.59 -14.81 20.97
C GLU A 138 23.98 -15.35 20.62
N TYR A 139 25.01 -14.70 21.15
CA TYR A 139 26.35 -15.25 21.11
C TYR A 139 26.35 -16.47 22.02
N ASP A 140 26.15 -17.65 21.44
CA ASP A 140 26.34 -18.90 22.16
C ASP A 140 27.85 -19.10 22.36
N THR A 141 28.35 -18.70 23.52
CA THR A 141 29.68 -19.08 23.96
C THR A 141 29.68 -20.57 24.26
N PHE A 142 30.20 -21.37 23.33
CA PHE A 142 30.58 -22.75 23.61
C PHE A 142 31.55 -22.76 24.80
N SER A 143 31.06 -23.16 25.97
CA SER A 143 31.89 -23.52 27.11
C SER A 143 32.13 -25.03 27.02
N ALA A 144 33.41 -25.40 26.94
CA ALA A 144 33.92 -26.77 26.80
C ALA A 144 33.85 -27.58 28.10
#